data_AF-A0AAQ1ULH9-F1
#
_entry.id   AF-A0AAQ1ULH9-F1
#
_cell.length_a   1.000
_cell.length_b   1.000
_cell.length_c   1.000
_cell.angle_alpha   90.00
_cell.angle_beta   90.00
_cell.angle_gamma   90.00
#
_symmetry.space_group_name_H-M   'P 1'
#
loop_
_entity.id
_entity.type
_entity.pdbx_description
1 polymer ?
#
loop_
_entity_poly.entity_id
_entity_poly.type
_entity_poly.pdbx_seq_one_letter_code
_entity_poly.pdbx_strand_id
1 'polypeptide(L)'
;MSKDLLKADKRLCRELIHVGLERECEKFVKELQIVCNRAFSAKEVVQPYSEERGCPVEGSWHKRYVNIYRTVNDFNRHVASRYNGVTGSHELMCVVGLYVDDWLTDDEIARFSEVSRNYIMAYKKQCE
;
A
#
# COMPACT_ATOMS: atom_id res chain seq x y z
N MET A 1 10.76 2.03 -23.23
CA MET A 1 11.30 3.40 -23.11
C MET A 1 12.72 3.31 -22.55
N SER A 2 13.74 3.27 -23.43
CA SER A 2 15.15 3.28 -23.04
C SER A 2 15.70 4.69 -23.27
N LYS A 3 15.41 5.60 -22.34
CA LYS A 3 16.21 6.81 -22.16
C LYS A 3 16.83 6.66 -20.79
N ASP A 4 18.15 6.63 -20.74
CA ASP A 4 18.88 6.60 -19.48
C ASP A 4 18.42 7.79 -18.62
N LEU A 5 17.67 7.49 -17.56
CA LEU A 5 17.32 8.48 -16.56
C LEU A 5 18.59 9.16 -16.08
N LEU A 6 18.53 10.49 -15.96
CA LEU A 6 19.62 11.26 -15.38
C LEU A 6 19.99 10.67 -14.01
N LYS A 7 21.27 10.70 -13.66
CA LYS A 7 21.75 10.16 -12.38
C LYS A 7 21.02 10.78 -11.18
N ALA A 8 20.69 12.07 -11.27
CA ALA A 8 19.89 12.79 -10.29
C ALA A 8 18.46 12.23 -10.18
N ASP A 9 17.77 12.01 -11.31
CA ASP A 9 16.42 11.43 -11.33
C ASP A 9 16.41 9.99 -10.80
N LYS A 10 17.41 9.16 -11.12
CA LYS A 10 17.54 7.81 -10.55
C LYS A 10 17.67 7.86 -9.02
N ARG A 11 18.45 8.81 -8.49
CA ARG A 11 18.56 9.02 -7.04
C ARG A 11 17.22 9.46 -6.44
N LEU A 12 16.55 10.41 -7.08
CA LEU A 12 15.26 10.90 -6.63
C LEU A 12 14.19 9.80 -6.65
N CYS A 13 14.21 8.89 -7.64
CA CYS A 13 13.31 7.74 -7.64
C CYS A 13 13.47 6.89 -6.38
N ARG A 14 14.71 6.49 -6.03
CA ARG A 14 14.95 5.70 -4.81
C ARG A 14 14.51 6.40 -3.54
N GLU A 15 14.73 7.71 -3.47
CA GLU A 15 14.26 8.53 -2.35
C GLU A 15 12.74 8.50 -2.24
N LEU A 16 12.03 8.79 -3.33
CA LEU A 16 10.57 8.84 -3.31
C LEU A 16 9.92 7.47 -3.18
N ILE A 17 10.56 6.40 -3.66
CA ILE A 17 10.13 5.02 -3.40
C ILE A 17 10.19 4.71 -1.91
N HIS A 18 11.27 5.09 -1.23
CA HIS A 18 11.38 4.93 0.22
C HIS A 18 10.32 5.76 0.95
N VAL A 19 10.12 7.02 0.56
CA VAL A 19 9.08 7.89 1.15
C VAL A 19 7.68 7.29 0.95
N GLY A 20 7.38 6.80 -0.25
CA GLY A 20 6.12 6.12 -0.55
C GLY A 20 5.91 4.92 0.36
N LEU A 21 6.90 4.03 0.46
CA LEU A 21 6.83 2.84 1.31
C LEU A 21 6.54 3.19 2.77
N GLU A 22 7.25 4.17 3.33
CA GLU A 22 7.03 4.61 4.71
C GLU A 22 5.61 5.14 4.93
N ARG A 23 5.08 5.95 4.00
CA ARG A 23 3.70 6.48 4.08
C ARG A 23 2.66 5.37 3.99
N GLU A 24 2.86 4.41 3.09
CA GLU A 24 1.97 3.24 2.95
C GLU A 24 1.97 2.39 4.21
N CYS A 25 3.16 2.10 4.75
CA CYS A 25 3.33 1.37 6.01
C CYS A 25 2.69 2.10 7.18
N GLU A 26 2.87 3.43 7.28
CA GLU A 26 2.27 4.23 8.35
C GLU A 26 0.74 4.16 8.31
N LYS A 27 0.13 4.35 7.13
CA LYS A 27 -1.33 4.22 6.97
C LYS A 27 -1.79 2.82 7.34
N PHE A 28 -1.13 1.79 6.82
CA PHE A 28 -1.47 0.41 7.10
C PHE A 28 -1.42 0.07 8.60
N VAL A 29 -0.36 0.51 9.30
CA VAL A 29 -0.24 0.28 10.76
C VAL A 29 -1.37 0.96 11.52
N LYS A 30 -1.72 2.21 11.15
CA LYS A 30 -2.85 2.93 11.77
C LYS A 30 -4.18 2.21 11.53
N GLU A 31 -4.43 1.75 10.31
CA GLU A 31 -5.64 0.99 9.97
C GLU A 31 -5.71 -0.35 10.71
N LEU A 32 -4.58 -1.07 10.78
CA LEU A 32 -4.50 -2.33 11.51
C LEU A 32 -4.74 -2.15 13.01
N GLN A 33 -4.21 -1.08 13.60
CA GLN A 33 -4.48 -0.74 15.01
C GLN A 33 -5.97 -0.53 15.27
N ILE A 34 -6.71 0.12 14.36
CA ILE A 34 -8.16 0.28 14.46
C ILE A 34 -8.85 -1.09 14.48
N VAL A 35 -8.46 -2.01 13.59
CA VAL A 35 -9.02 -3.37 13.54
C VAL A 35 -8.71 -4.16 14.81
N CYS A 36 -7.47 -4.10 15.30
CA CYS A 36 -7.03 -4.81 16.50
C CYS A 36 -7.74 -4.29 17.76
N ASN A 37 -7.86 -2.96 17.89
CA ASN A 37 -8.34 -2.30 19.10
C ASN A 37 -9.86 -2.08 19.12
N ARG A 38 -10.57 -2.44 18.04
CA ARG A 38 -12.04 -2.32 17.99
C ARG A 38 -12.65 -3.06 19.19
N ALA A 39 -13.51 -2.41 19.96
CA ALA A 39 -14.29 -3.13 20.97
C ALA A 39 -15.24 -4.13 20.30
N PHE A 40 -15.53 -5.23 20.99
CA PHE A 40 -16.68 -6.06 20.63
C PHE A 40 -17.94 -5.46 21.25
N SER A 41 -19.04 -5.54 20.52
CA SER A 41 -20.36 -5.26 21.10
C SER A 41 -20.71 -6.35 22.13
N ALA A 42 -21.62 -6.04 23.07
CA ALA A 42 -22.08 -7.02 24.06
C ALA A 42 -22.60 -8.32 23.42
N LYS A 43 -23.23 -8.23 22.24
CA LYS A 43 -23.74 -9.38 21.48
C LYS A 43 -22.61 -10.28 20.95
N GLU A 44 -21.47 -9.69 20.56
CA GLU A 44 -20.31 -10.43 20.05
C GLU A 44 -19.49 -11.07 21.17
N VAL A 45 -19.49 -10.50 22.38
CA VAL A 45 -18.77 -11.04 23.55
C VAL A 45 -19.51 -12.23 24.16
N VAL A 46 -20.83 -12.12 24.30
CA VAL A 46 -21.66 -13.10 25.02
C VAL A 46 -22.17 -14.20 24.10
N GLN A 47 -21.63 -14.32 22.88
CA GLN A 47 -22.14 -15.27 21.91
C GLN A 47 -21.84 -16.70 22.38
N PRO A 48 -22.86 -17.50 22.75
CA PRO A 48 -22.65 -18.87 23.20
C PRO A 48 -22.16 -19.72 22.02
N TYR A 49 -21.61 -20.90 22.34
CA TYR A 49 -21.37 -21.91 21.34
C TYR A 49 -22.64 -22.17 20.51
N SER A 50 -22.50 -22.23 19.20
CA SER A 50 -23.58 -22.54 18.27
C SER A 50 -23.03 -23.31 17.07
N GLU A 51 -23.91 -24.06 16.41
CA GLU A 51 -23.59 -24.82 15.21
C GLU A 51 -24.57 -24.46 14.09
N GLU A 52 -24.06 -24.37 12.88
CA GLU A 52 -24.86 -24.24 11.66
C GLU A 52 -24.54 -25.41 10.74
N ARG A 53 -25.57 -26.21 10.40
CA ARG A 53 -25.42 -27.43 9.57
C ARG A 53 -24.42 -28.44 10.15
N GLY A 54 -24.37 -28.55 11.48
CA GLY A 54 -23.48 -29.47 12.21
C GLY A 54 -22.02 -29.01 12.30
N CYS A 55 -21.73 -27.76 11.94
CA CYS A 55 -20.40 -27.16 12.04
C CYS A 55 -20.40 -26.02 13.07
N PRO A 56 -19.37 -25.92 13.95
CA PRO A 56 -19.25 -24.81 14.87
C PRO A 56 -19.25 -23.45 14.16
N VAL A 57 -20.08 -22.53 14.64
CA VAL A 57 -20.07 -21.14 14.19
C VAL A 57 -18.84 -20.45 14.77
N GLU A 58 -18.13 -19.72 13.92
CA GLU A 58 -16.90 -19.05 14.28
C GLU A 58 -17.14 -17.91 15.29
N GLY A 59 -16.44 -17.97 16.43
CA GLY A 59 -16.51 -16.96 17.48
C GLY A 59 -15.84 -15.63 17.12
N SER A 60 -16.25 -14.55 17.78
CA SER A 60 -15.84 -13.17 17.47
C SER A 60 -14.32 -12.93 17.49
N TRP A 61 -13.60 -13.55 18.43
CA TRP A 61 -12.14 -13.45 18.50
C TRP A 61 -11.44 -14.19 17.36
N HIS A 62 -11.92 -15.38 16.96
CA HIS A 62 -11.35 -16.11 15.84
C HIS A 62 -11.59 -15.37 14.52
N LYS A 63 -12.82 -14.85 14.30
CA LYS A 63 -13.14 -13.96 13.17
C LYS A 63 -12.18 -12.77 13.08
N ARG A 64 -11.89 -12.13 14.22
CA ARG A 64 -10.94 -11.01 14.26
C ARG A 64 -9.53 -11.45 13.89
N TYR A 65 -9.04 -12.55 14.44
CA TYR A 65 -7.74 -13.11 14.09
C TYR A 65 -7.63 -13.39 12.58
N VAL A 66 -8.61 -14.06 11.99
CA VAL A 66 -8.65 -14.35 10.55
C VAL A 66 -8.64 -13.06 9.73
N ASN A 67 -9.40 -12.05 10.16
CA ASN A 67 -9.42 -10.75 9.49
C ASN A 67 -8.05 -10.04 9.55
N ILE A 68 -7.41 -10.00 10.72
CA ILE A 68 -6.04 -9.46 10.90
C ILE A 68 -5.06 -10.17 9.97
N TYR A 69 -5.06 -11.51 9.98
CA TYR A 69 -4.17 -12.30 9.14
C TYR A 69 -4.35 -11.99 7.65
N ARG A 70 -5.60 -11.95 7.16
CA ARG A 70 -5.90 -11.62 5.76
C ARG A 70 -5.42 -10.20 5.42
N THR A 71 -5.72 -9.23 6.28
CA THR A 71 -5.34 -7.83 6.10
C THR A 71 -3.83 -7.66 5.98
N VAL A 72 -3.06 -8.31 6.87
CA VAL A 72 -1.59 -8.31 6.83
C VAL A 72 -1.07 -9.00 5.57
N ASN A 73 -1.63 -10.15 5.20
CA ASN A 73 -1.19 -10.89 4.03
C ASN A 73 -1.47 -10.13 2.72
N ASP A 74 -2.61 -9.46 2.62
CA ASP A 74 -2.97 -8.64 1.46
C ASP A 74 -2.02 -7.45 1.31
N PHE A 75 -1.73 -6.75 2.41
CA PHE A 75 -0.74 -5.67 2.41
C PHE A 75 0.67 -6.17 2.07
N ASN A 76 1.09 -7.32 2.60
CA ASN A 76 2.37 -7.92 2.25
C ASN A 76 2.48 -8.24 0.74
N ARG A 77 1.40 -8.76 0.13
CA ARG A 77 1.36 -9.00 -1.32
C ARG A 77 1.47 -7.69 -2.11
N HIS A 78 0.78 -6.64 -1.67
CA HIS A 78 0.86 -5.32 -2.26
C HIS A 78 2.29 -4.74 -2.20
N VAL A 79 2.91 -4.74 -1.02
CA VAL A 79 4.29 -4.27 -0.84
C VAL A 79 5.25 -5.08 -1.72
N ALA A 80 5.11 -6.40 -1.72
CA ALA A 80 5.94 -7.26 -2.56
C ALA A 80 5.79 -6.93 -4.05
N SER A 81 4.56 -6.73 -4.53
CA SER A 81 4.28 -6.41 -5.92
C SER A 81 4.86 -5.06 -6.35
N ARG A 82 4.87 -4.07 -5.45
CA ARG A 82 5.26 -2.69 -5.78
C ARG A 82 6.76 -2.44 -5.58
N TYR A 83 7.36 -3.01 -4.54
CA TYR A 83 8.68 -2.60 -4.06
C TYR A 83 9.78 -3.65 -4.21
N ASN A 84 9.45 -4.94 -4.33
CA ASN A 84 10.50 -5.97 -4.39
C ASN A 84 11.28 -5.91 -5.70
N GLY A 85 12.62 -5.86 -5.58
CA GLY A 85 13.52 -5.95 -6.74
C GLY A 85 13.45 -4.75 -7.70
N VAL A 86 12.85 -3.63 -7.27
CA VAL A 86 12.72 -2.43 -8.10
C VAL A 86 14.10 -1.84 -8.41
N THR A 87 14.50 -1.90 -9.67
CA THR A 87 15.79 -1.41 -10.16
C THR A 87 15.68 -0.80 -11.55
N GLY A 88 16.60 0.10 -11.88
CA GLY A 88 16.71 0.68 -13.23
C GLY A 88 15.43 1.39 -13.68
N SER A 89 14.92 1.05 -14.87
CA SER A 89 13.69 1.67 -15.41
C SER A 89 12.44 1.37 -14.59
N HIS A 90 12.44 0.31 -13.78
CA HIS A 90 11.32 0.01 -12.88
C HIS A 90 11.22 1.00 -11.71
N GLU A 91 12.30 1.69 -11.34
CA GLU A 91 12.27 2.73 -10.30
C GLU A 91 11.31 3.86 -10.69
N LEU A 92 11.38 4.34 -11.94
CA LEU A 92 10.49 5.40 -12.41
C LEU A 92 9.03 4.94 -12.49
N MET A 93 8.79 3.69 -12.92
CA MET A 93 7.43 3.14 -12.96
C MET A 93 6.83 2.98 -11.55
N CYS A 94 7.65 2.62 -10.56
CA CYS A 94 7.22 2.59 -9.17
C CYS A 94 6.80 4.00 -8.70
N VAL A 95 7.61 5.03 -8.98
CA VAL A 95 7.26 6.44 -8.69
C VAL A 95 5.97 6.87 -9.37
N VAL A 96 5.75 6.50 -10.64
CA VAL A 96 4.48 6.77 -11.33
C VAL A 96 3.31 6.14 -10.59
N GLY A 97 3.40 4.86 -10.23
CA GLY A 97 2.34 4.19 -9.46
C GLY A 97 2.06 4.86 -8.13
N LEU A 98 3.11 5.25 -7.40
CA LEU A 98 2.97 5.99 -6.14
C LEU A 98 2.29 7.35 -6.33
N TYR A 99 2.57 8.05 -7.42
CA TYR A 99 1.97 9.35 -7.71
C TYR A 99 0.52 9.25 -8.20
N VAL A 100 0.19 8.20 -8.96
CA VAL A 100 -1.19 7.89 -9.37
C VAL A 100 -2.05 7.57 -8.16
N ASP A 101 -1.51 6.81 -7.21
CA ASP A 101 -2.20 6.44 -5.96
C ASP A 101 -2.14 7.53 -4.87
N ASP A 102 -1.71 8.74 -5.22
CA ASP A 102 -1.61 9.91 -4.33
C ASP A 102 -0.70 9.73 -3.10
N TRP A 103 0.25 8.80 -3.17
CA TRP A 103 1.30 8.65 -2.14
C TRP A 103 2.41 9.68 -2.26
N LEU A 104 2.54 10.32 -3.42
CA LEU A 104 3.48 11.40 -3.71
C LEU A 104 2.73 12.67 -4.11
N THR A 105 3.28 13.81 -3.74
CA THR A 105 2.73 15.13 -4.01
C THR A 105 3.28 15.75 -5.30
N ASP A 106 2.57 16.74 -5.84
CA ASP A 106 3.04 17.49 -7.01
C ASP A 106 4.39 18.16 -6.79
N ASP A 107 4.65 18.69 -5.58
CA ASP A 107 5.93 19.30 -5.20
C ASP A 107 7.08 18.29 -5.22
N GLU A 108 6.81 17.05 -4.80
CA GLU A 108 7.80 15.97 -4.87
C GLU A 108 8.10 15.57 -6.32
N ILE A 109 7.08 15.54 -7.17
CA ILE A 109 7.23 15.28 -8.61
C ILE A 109 7.90 16.46 -9.34
N ALA A 110 7.71 17.69 -8.87
CA ALA A 110 8.31 18.89 -9.44
C ALA A 110 9.84 18.90 -9.39
N ARG A 111 10.44 18.12 -8.47
CA ARG A 111 11.90 17.96 -8.27
C ARG A 111 12.60 17.17 -9.38
N PHE A 112 11.86 16.43 -10.20
CA PHE A 112 12.42 15.71 -11.34
C PHE A 112 12.84 16.67 -12.46
N SER A 113 13.74 16.21 -13.32
CA SER A 113 13.98 16.88 -14.60
C SER A 113 12.67 17.02 -15.40
N GLU A 114 12.59 18.06 -16.23
CA GLU A 114 11.38 18.35 -17.02
C GLU A 114 10.91 17.16 -17.85
N VAL A 115 11.84 16.41 -18.44
CA VAL A 115 11.55 15.21 -19.25
C VAL A 115 10.88 14.13 -18.39
N SER A 116 11.46 13.81 -17.24
CA SER A 116 10.94 12.77 -16.33
C SER A 116 9.62 13.20 -15.71
N ARG A 117 9.50 14.47 -15.31
CA ARG A 117 8.27 15.05 -14.77
C ARG A 117 7.12 14.98 -15.78
N ASN A 118 7.36 15.42 -17.02
CA ASN A 118 6.34 15.39 -18.07
C ASN A 118 5.87 13.95 -18.35
N TYR A 119 6.79 12.98 -18.32
CA TYR A 119 6.45 11.57 -18.42
C TYR A 119 5.54 11.11 -17.27
N ILE A 120 5.91 11.39 -16.02
CA ILE A 120 5.14 10.99 -14.83
C ILE A 120 3.74 11.60 -14.86
N MET A 121 3.63 12.91 -15.13
CA MET A 121 2.34 13.60 -15.15
C MET A 121 1.44 13.16 -16.32
N ALA A 122 2.02 12.82 -17.47
CA ALA A 122 1.26 12.31 -18.61
C ALA A 122 0.59 10.95 -18.31
N TYR A 123 1.20 10.12 -17.45
CA TYR A 123 0.61 8.87 -17.00
C TYR A 123 -0.58 9.11 -16.06
N LYS A 124 -0.43 9.99 -15.06
CA LYS A 124 -1.52 10.28 -14.12
C LYS A 124 -2.80 10.74 -14.82
N LYS A 125 -2.68 11.65 -15.78
CA LYS A 125 -3.80 12.13 -16.62
C LYS A 125 -4.51 11.05 -17.45
N GLN A 126 -3.88 9.91 -17.71
CA GLN A 126 -4.49 8.80 -18.45
C GLN A 126 -5.28 7.85 -17.53
N CYS A 127 -5.06 7.94 -16.21
CA CYS A 127 -5.69 7.10 -15.20
C CYS A 127 -6.85 7.81 -14.47
N GLU A 128 -6.98 9.13 -14.66
CA GLU A 128 -8.12 9.97 -14.25
C GLU A 128 -9.27 9.88 -15.27
#